data_AF-A0A3D4YFU6-F1
#
_entry.id   AF-A0A3D4YFU6-F1
#
_cell.length_a   1.000
_cell.length_b   1.000
_cell.length_c   1.000
_cell.angle_alpha   90.00
_cell.angle_beta   90.00
_cell.angle_gamma   90.00
#
_symmetry.space_group_name_H-M   'P 1'
#
loop_
_entity.id
_entity.type
_entity.pdbx_description
1 polymer ?
#
loop_
_entity_poly.entity_id
_entity_poly.type
_entity_poly.pdbx_seq_one_letter_code
_entity_poly.pdbx_strand_id
1 'polypeptide(L)'
;MDSKNAKDNEINKKALRVLEYDKIIAMLRSEACSGLTRTIIDALHPGVDRGRIREALADTDEAVTVVLRKGTPPFGNFYDIGGFVHLAAKEGALTPKQLLEVSYNLTSARKTAAFLSADLPELPRIRGLVSAITVLRELEDEIKRCIL
;
A
#
# COMPACT_ATOMS: atom_id res chain seq x y z
N MET A 1 12.56 -33.90 -23.02
CA MET A 1 11.72 -32.76 -23.41
C MET A 1 11.12 -32.25 -22.11
N ASP A 2 11.51 -31.14 -21.47
CA ASP A 2 12.18 -29.94 -21.95
C ASP A 2 12.95 -29.26 -20.81
N SER A 3 14.28 -29.46 -20.77
CA SER A 3 15.19 -28.69 -19.90
C SER A 3 15.50 -27.29 -20.46
N LYS A 4 14.68 -26.77 -21.38
CA LYS A 4 14.90 -25.50 -22.09
C LYS A 4 14.19 -24.29 -21.48
N ASN A 5 13.25 -24.50 -20.55
CA ASN A 5 12.33 -23.44 -20.07
C ASN A 5 12.89 -22.51 -18.96
N ALA A 6 14.06 -22.79 -18.39
CA ALA A 6 14.59 -22.00 -17.28
C ALA A 6 15.36 -20.74 -17.73
N LYS A 7 15.89 -20.71 -18.95
CA LYS A 7 16.70 -19.59 -19.47
C LYS A 7 15.88 -18.43 -20.06
N ASP A 8 14.63 -18.68 -20.45
CA ASP A 8 13.76 -17.65 -21.05
C ASP A 8 13.04 -16.78 -20.01
N ASN A 9 13.23 -17.07 -18.71
CA ASN A 9 12.56 -16.40 -17.60
C ASN A 9 13.43 -15.37 -16.87
N GLU A 10 14.65 -15.10 -17.37
CA GLU A 10 15.57 -14.14 -16.77
C GLU A 10 15.36 -12.74 -17.39
N ILE A 11 15.09 -11.75 -16.54
CA ILE A 11 14.85 -10.38 -16.98
C ILE A 11 16.11 -9.80 -17.64
N ASN A 12 15.97 -9.37 -18.90
CA ASN A 12 17.08 -8.80 -19.65
C ASN A 12 17.43 -7.38 -19.15
N LYS A 13 18.56 -7.25 -18.43
CA LYS A 13 19.05 -5.97 -17.91
C LYS A 13 19.32 -4.91 -18.99
N LYS A 14 19.74 -5.32 -20.19
CA LYS A 14 19.93 -4.40 -21.33
C LYS A 14 18.58 -3.83 -21.78
N ALA A 15 17.54 -4.65 -21.80
CA ALA A 15 16.20 -4.21 -22.15
C ALA A 15 15.66 -3.19 -21.12
N LEU A 16 15.80 -3.45 -19.82
CA LEU A 16 15.38 -2.49 -18.78
C LEU A 16 16.04 -1.12 -18.94
N ARG A 17 17.35 -1.10 -19.26
CA ARG A 17 18.08 0.14 -19.51
C ARG A 17 17.58 0.86 -20.77
N VAL A 18 17.41 0.14 -21.88
CA VAL A 18 16.97 0.73 -23.16
C VAL A 18 15.53 1.25 -23.07
N LEU A 19 14.68 0.58 -22.29
CA LEU A 19 13.30 0.98 -22.03
C LEU A 19 13.17 2.01 -20.89
N GLU A 20 14.30 2.43 -20.31
CA GLU A 20 14.35 3.44 -19.23
C GLU A 20 13.42 3.09 -18.06
N TYR A 21 13.40 1.82 -17.66
CA TYR A 21 12.51 1.32 -16.62
C TYR A 21 12.70 2.05 -15.28
N ASP A 22 13.93 2.46 -14.98
CA ASP A 22 14.26 3.29 -13.82
C ASP A 22 13.50 4.63 -13.82
N LYS A 23 13.29 5.25 -14.98
CA LYS A 23 12.49 6.47 -15.09
C LYS A 23 11.00 6.19 -14.84
N ILE A 24 10.49 5.06 -15.31
CA ILE A 24 9.11 4.63 -15.04
C ILE A 24 8.89 4.45 -13.54
N ILE A 25 9.82 3.78 -12.84
CA ILE A 25 9.78 3.64 -11.39
C ILE A 25 9.88 5.00 -10.69
N ALA A 26 10.76 5.90 -11.15
CA ALA A 26 10.88 7.24 -10.58
C ALA A 26 9.59 8.06 -10.73
N MET A 27 8.91 7.96 -11.87
CA MET A 27 7.60 8.59 -12.09
C MET A 27 6.53 8.00 -11.16
N LEU A 28 6.46 6.67 -11.02
CA LEU A 28 5.51 6.06 -10.10
C LEU A 28 5.79 6.46 -8.64
N ARG A 29 7.06 6.56 -8.28
CA ARG A 29 7.52 6.95 -6.96
C ARG A 29 7.14 8.39 -6.59
N SER A 30 7.06 9.31 -7.55
CA SER A 30 6.63 10.70 -7.28
C SER A 30 5.17 10.78 -6.86
N GLU A 31 4.34 9.84 -7.31
CA GLU A 31 2.91 9.76 -6.98
C GLU A 31 2.64 9.07 -5.63
N ALA A 32 3.68 8.50 -4.99
CA ALA A 32 3.54 7.77 -3.74
C ALA A 32 3.27 8.70 -2.55
N CYS A 33 2.22 8.38 -1.78
CA CYS A 33 1.78 9.19 -0.64
C CYS A 33 2.63 9.03 0.64
N SER A 34 3.47 8.00 0.73
CA SER A 34 4.29 7.71 1.92
C SER A 34 5.66 7.14 1.59
N GLY A 35 6.59 7.25 2.56
CA GLY A 35 7.91 6.63 2.46
C GLY A 35 7.86 5.10 2.35
N LEU A 36 6.90 4.46 3.03
CA LEU A 36 6.64 3.02 2.93
C LEU A 36 6.26 2.63 1.50
N THR A 37 5.32 3.36 0.90
CA THR A 37 4.89 3.12 -0.48
C THR A 37 6.04 3.33 -1.47
N ARG A 38 6.88 4.34 -1.27
CA ARG A 38 8.09 4.56 -2.09
C ARG A 38 9.04 3.38 -2.03
N THR A 39 9.25 2.82 -0.84
CA THR A 39 10.12 1.64 -0.65
C THR A 39 9.57 0.42 -1.41
N ILE A 40 8.25 0.22 -1.41
CA ILE A 40 7.60 -0.85 -2.18
C ILE A 40 7.80 -0.62 -3.69
N ILE A 41 7.58 0.61 -4.16
CA ILE A 41 7.77 0.99 -5.57
C ILE A 41 9.23 0.81 -6.02
N ASP A 42 10.18 1.21 -5.19
CA ASP A 42 11.63 1.10 -5.47
C ASP A 42 12.06 -0.38 -5.62
N ALA A 43 11.31 -1.32 -5.05
CA ALA A 43 11.55 -2.75 -5.18
C ALA A 43 10.79 -3.42 -6.35
N LEU A 44 9.96 -2.68 -7.10
CA LEU A 44 9.21 -3.23 -8.22
C LEU A 44 10.14 -3.61 -9.38
N HIS A 45 9.90 -4.80 -9.91
CA HIS A 45 10.57 -5.32 -11.09
C HIS A 45 9.53 -5.98 -12.01
N PRO A 46 9.78 -6.05 -13.33
CA PRO A 46 8.85 -6.72 -14.23
C PRO A 46 8.62 -8.17 -13.82
N GLY A 47 7.35 -8.55 -13.66
CA GLY A 47 6.97 -9.92 -13.39
C GLY A 47 7.16 -10.81 -14.62
N VAL A 48 7.35 -12.10 -14.38
CA VAL A 48 7.39 -13.13 -15.44
C VAL A 48 6.32 -14.20 -15.28
N ASP A 49 5.71 -14.27 -14.09
CA ASP A 49 4.57 -15.15 -13.82
C ASP A 49 3.27 -14.53 -14.36
N ARG A 50 2.71 -15.16 -15.39
CA ARG A 50 1.50 -14.67 -16.06
C ARG A 50 0.27 -14.61 -15.14
N GLY A 51 0.19 -15.47 -14.13
CA GLY A 51 -0.92 -15.45 -13.16
C GLY A 51 -0.84 -14.21 -12.29
N ARG A 52 0.31 -14.00 -11.66
CA ARG A 52 0.58 -12.82 -10.81
C ARG A 52 0.46 -11.50 -11.57
N ILE A 53 0.93 -11.45 -12.82
CA ILE A 53 0.79 -10.26 -13.67
C ILE A 53 -0.68 -9.92 -13.90
N ARG A 54 -1.52 -10.92 -14.20
CA ARG A 54 -2.96 -10.68 -14.39
C ARG A 54 -3.65 -10.21 -13.12
N GLU A 55 -3.27 -10.77 -11.97
CA GLU A 55 -3.81 -10.34 -10.68
C GLU A 55 -3.44 -8.88 -10.38
N ALA A 56 -2.17 -8.50 -10.54
CA ALA A 56 -1.70 -7.13 -10.31
C ALA A 56 -2.35 -6.11 -11.27
N LEU A 57 -2.55 -6.50 -12.54
CA LEU A 57 -3.27 -5.65 -13.50
C LEU A 57 -4.74 -5.49 -13.11
N ALA A 58 -5.40 -6.56 -12.68
CA ALA A 58 -6.79 -6.48 -12.23
C ALA A 58 -6.94 -5.64 -10.94
N ASP A 59 -5.98 -5.68 -10.03
CA ASP A 59 -5.95 -4.78 -8.87
C ASP A 59 -5.86 -3.31 -9.32
N THR A 60 -5.05 -3.03 -10.34
CA THR A 60 -4.91 -1.70 -10.94
C THR A 60 -6.19 -1.24 -11.64
N ASP A 61 -6.85 -2.13 -12.38
CA ASP A 61 -8.12 -1.84 -13.08
C ASP A 61 -9.24 -1.46 -12.10
N GLU A 62 -9.36 -2.19 -10.98
CA GLU A 62 -10.32 -1.81 -9.94
C GLU A 62 -9.94 -0.48 -9.26
N ALA A 63 -8.65 -0.24 -9.00
CA ALA A 63 -8.19 1.03 -8.43
C ALA A 63 -8.49 2.23 -9.34
N VAL A 64 -8.28 2.11 -10.65
CA VAL A 64 -8.67 3.12 -11.64
C VAL A 64 -10.18 3.35 -11.60
N THR A 65 -10.98 2.28 -11.50
CA THR A 65 -12.44 2.38 -11.38
C THR A 65 -12.85 3.18 -10.15
N VAL A 66 -12.20 2.97 -8.99
CA VAL A 66 -12.44 3.77 -7.78
C VAL A 66 -12.18 5.24 -8.05
N VAL A 67 -11.03 5.58 -8.64
CA VAL A 67 -10.65 6.97 -8.95
C VAL A 67 -11.64 7.63 -9.90
N LEU A 68 -12.07 6.94 -10.95
CA LEU A 68 -13.03 7.47 -11.91
C LEU A 68 -14.44 7.67 -11.32
N ARG A 69 -14.83 6.85 -10.34
CA ARG A 69 -16.18 6.87 -9.75
C ARG A 69 -16.30 7.81 -8.55
N LYS A 70 -15.30 7.83 -7.66
CA LYS A 70 -15.34 8.59 -6.40
C LYS A 70 -14.21 9.61 -6.24
N GLY A 71 -13.26 9.65 -7.18
CA GLY A 71 -12.05 10.44 -7.04
C GLY A 71 -10.98 9.74 -6.20
N THR A 72 -9.93 10.49 -5.87
CA THR A 72 -8.77 9.97 -5.16
C THR A 72 -9.11 9.59 -3.71
N PRO A 73 -8.80 8.35 -3.27
CA PRO A 73 -9.00 7.97 -1.88
C PRO A 73 -8.17 8.84 -0.92
N PRO A 74 -8.68 9.13 0.29
CA PRO A 74 -8.02 10.01 1.24
C PRO A 74 -6.92 9.27 2.02
N PHE A 75 -5.95 8.68 1.34
CA PHE A 75 -4.92 7.84 1.96
C PHE A 75 -4.08 8.57 3.00
N GLY A 76 -3.87 9.89 2.84
CA GLY A 76 -2.93 10.62 3.68
C GLY A 76 -1.50 10.06 3.53
N ASN A 77 -0.65 10.33 4.52
CA ASN A 77 0.65 9.67 4.65
C ASN A 77 0.49 8.34 5.43
N PHE A 78 1.56 7.55 5.53
CA PHE A 78 1.66 6.40 6.43
C PHE A 78 3.02 6.40 7.12
N TYR A 79 3.02 6.35 8.45
CA TYR A 79 4.24 6.19 9.23
C TYR A 79 4.59 4.71 9.36
N ASP A 80 5.88 4.40 9.35
CA ASP A 80 6.37 3.07 9.72
C ASP A 80 6.31 2.91 11.24
N ILE A 81 5.23 2.29 11.71
CA ILE A 81 4.96 2.07 13.13
C ILE A 81 5.31 0.65 13.58
N GLY A 82 5.91 -0.18 12.73
CA GLY A 82 6.18 -1.59 13.05
C GLY A 82 7.06 -1.73 14.30
N GLY A 83 8.07 -0.87 14.42
CA GLY A 83 8.92 -0.80 15.62
C GLY A 83 8.17 -0.36 16.88
N PHE A 84 7.17 0.52 16.75
CA PHE A 84 6.38 1.01 17.88
C PHE A 84 5.45 -0.08 18.41
N VAL A 85 4.78 -0.79 17.50
CA VAL A 85 3.90 -1.91 17.84
C VAL A 85 4.71 -3.02 18.54
N HIS A 86 5.89 -3.35 18.01
CA HIS A 86 6.77 -4.34 18.63
C HIS A 86 7.25 -3.93 20.03
N LEU A 87 7.56 -2.64 20.23
CA LEU A 87 7.94 -2.12 21.54
C LEU A 87 6.77 -2.20 22.54
N ALA A 88 5.58 -1.77 22.13
CA ALA A 88 4.37 -1.83 22.96
C ALA A 88 3.99 -3.28 23.33
N ALA A 89 4.16 -4.23 22.40
CA ALA A 89 3.94 -5.65 22.64
C ALA A 89 4.89 -6.25 23.70
N LYS A 90 6.03 -5.59 23.95
CA LYS A 90 6.99 -5.94 25.00
C LYS A 90 6.86 -5.06 26.25
N GLU A 91 5.68 -4.50 26.48
CA GLU A 91 5.36 -3.61 27.61
C GLU A 91 6.21 -2.32 27.63
N GLY A 92 6.84 -1.98 26.50
CA GLY A 92 7.59 -0.74 26.36
C GLY A 92 6.67 0.47 26.17
N ALA A 93 7.06 1.60 26.75
CA ALA A 93 6.32 2.86 26.61
C ALA A 93 6.64 3.57 25.29
N LEU A 94 5.61 4.09 24.63
CA LEU A 94 5.75 4.96 23.47
C LEU A 94 5.82 6.42 23.92
N THR A 95 6.63 7.21 23.22
CA THR A 95 6.67 8.67 23.40
C THR A 95 5.40 9.32 22.84
N PRO A 96 5.05 10.55 23.27
CA PRO A 96 3.90 11.27 22.71
C PRO A 96 3.94 11.41 21.19
N LYS A 97 5.12 11.64 20.61
CA LYS A 97 5.29 11.72 19.15
C LYS A 97 4.93 10.38 18.46
N GLN A 98 5.44 9.26 18.98
CA GLN A 98 5.15 7.93 18.42
C GLN A 98 3.66 7.60 18.52
N LEU A 99 3.02 7.95 19.64
CA LEU A 99 1.58 7.78 19.80
C LEU A 99 0.79 8.61 18.78
N LEU A 100 1.18 9.86 18.52
CA LEU A 100 0.54 10.68 17.48
C LEU A 100 0.73 10.10 16.07
N GLU A 101 1.89 9.51 15.75
CA GLU A 101 2.11 8.81 14.49
C GLU A 101 1.21 7.56 14.35
N VAL A 102 1.02 6.80 15.43
CA VAL A 102 0.06 5.68 15.48
C VAL A 102 -1.37 6.19 15.28
N SER A 103 -1.78 7.23 16.01
CA SER A 103 -3.11 7.83 15.89
C SER A 103 -3.38 8.33 14.47
N TYR A 104 -2.38 8.93 13.82
CA TYR A 104 -2.47 9.36 12.43
C TYR A 104 -2.76 8.19 11.49
N ASN A 105 -2.01 7.08 11.59
CA ASN A 105 -2.25 5.88 10.79
C ASN A 105 -3.66 5.29 11.04
N LEU A 106 -4.13 5.27 12.29
CA LEU A 106 -5.49 4.82 12.64
C LEU A 106 -6.57 5.70 11.99
N THR A 107 -6.41 7.03 12.04
CA THR A 107 -7.31 7.96 11.35
C THR A 107 -7.31 7.73 9.83
N SER A 108 -6.14 7.57 9.21
CA SER A 108 -6.03 7.29 7.76
C SER A 108 -6.74 5.99 7.40
N ALA A 109 -6.47 4.90 8.13
CA ALA A 109 -7.12 3.61 7.92
C ALA A 109 -8.66 3.71 7.99
N ARG A 110 -9.19 4.39 9.02
CA ARG A 110 -10.63 4.61 9.17
C ARG A 110 -11.24 5.41 8.01
N LYS A 111 -10.59 6.51 7.59
CA LYS A 111 -11.07 7.35 6.49
C LYS A 111 -11.05 6.59 5.16
N THR A 112 -9.97 5.84 4.90
CA THR A 112 -9.84 5.02 3.69
C THR A 112 -10.89 3.91 3.66
N ALA A 113 -11.07 3.17 4.76
CA ALA A 113 -12.08 2.11 4.83
C ALA A 113 -13.50 2.66 4.61
N ALA A 114 -13.83 3.81 5.22
CA ALA A 114 -15.13 4.45 5.01
C ALA A 114 -15.31 4.92 3.56
N PHE A 115 -14.28 5.52 2.96
CA PHE A 115 -14.32 5.98 1.57
C PHE A 115 -14.55 4.83 0.58
N LEU A 116 -13.86 3.69 0.78
CA LEU A 116 -13.91 2.53 -0.12
C LEU A 116 -15.10 1.60 0.14
N SER A 117 -15.86 1.77 1.23
CA SER A 117 -17.01 0.93 1.56
C SER A 117 -18.34 1.41 0.97
N ALA A 118 -18.43 2.66 0.51
CA ALA A 118 -19.67 3.27 0.05
C ALA A 118 -19.61 3.67 -1.43
N ASP A 119 -20.75 3.69 -2.14
CA ASP A 119 -20.92 4.28 -3.47
C ASP A 119 -19.95 3.79 -4.56
N LEU A 120 -19.55 2.52 -4.47
CA LEU A 120 -18.72 1.85 -5.47
C LEU A 120 -19.48 0.66 -6.07
N PRO A 121 -19.23 0.35 -7.36
CA PRO A 121 -19.72 -0.89 -7.95
C PRO A 121 -19.11 -2.12 -7.26
N GLU A 122 -19.54 -3.31 -7.67
CA GLU A 122 -18.97 -4.56 -7.17
C GLU A 122 -17.48 -4.70 -7.56
N LEU A 123 -16.58 -4.32 -6.65
CA LEU A 123 -15.12 -4.36 -6.79
C LEU A 123 -14.55 -5.38 -5.77
N PRO A 124 -14.42 -6.67 -6.12
CA PRO A 124 -14.04 -7.72 -5.18
C PRO A 124 -12.63 -7.55 -4.61
N ARG A 125 -11.65 -7.08 -5.39
CA ARG A 125 -10.26 -6.93 -4.92
C ARG A 125 -10.16 -5.75 -3.95
N ILE A 126 -10.78 -4.62 -4.29
CA ILE A 126 -10.88 -3.47 -3.39
C ILE A 126 -11.59 -3.87 -2.09
N ARG A 127 -12.67 -4.65 -2.16
CA ARG A 127 -13.34 -5.14 -0.95
C ARG A 127 -12.49 -6.09 -0.13
N GLY A 128 -11.72 -6.96 -0.78
CA GLY A 128 -10.70 -7.78 -0.12
C GLY A 128 -9.72 -6.92 0.68
N LEU A 129 -9.16 -5.87 0.05
CA LEU A 129 -8.24 -4.93 0.71
C LEU A 129 -8.92 -4.19 1.88
N VAL A 130 -10.14 -3.70 1.69
CA VAL A 130 -10.91 -3.02 2.75
C VAL A 130 -11.18 -3.96 3.92
N SER A 131 -11.48 -5.23 3.66
CA SER A 131 -11.74 -6.22 4.73
C SER A 131 -10.52 -6.50 5.61
N ALA A 132 -9.31 -6.23 5.10
CA ALA A 132 -8.08 -6.33 5.88
C ALA A 132 -7.85 -5.10 6.78
N ILE A 133 -8.58 -4.00 6.58
CA ILE A 133 -8.45 -2.79 7.40
C ILE A 133 -9.31 -2.93 8.66
N THR A 134 -8.65 -3.04 9.80
CA THR A 134 -9.34 -2.99 11.10
C THR A 134 -9.40 -1.56 11.62
N VAL A 135 -10.61 -1.07 11.88
CA VAL A 135 -10.84 0.27 12.43
C VAL A 135 -10.83 0.22 13.96
N LEU A 136 -9.77 0.71 14.58
CA LEU A 136 -9.59 0.76 16.03
C LEU A 136 -9.95 2.15 16.61
N ARG A 137 -11.25 2.51 16.55
CA ARG A 137 -11.72 3.85 16.94
C ARG A 137 -11.45 4.16 18.41
N GLU A 138 -11.67 3.21 19.30
CA GLU A 138 -11.46 3.40 20.74
C GLU A 138 -9.99 3.74 21.05
N LEU A 139 -9.04 3.04 20.41
CA LEU A 139 -7.62 3.32 20.54
C LEU A 139 -7.24 4.68 19.93
N GLU A 140 -7.79 5.01 18.77
CA GLU A 140 -7.59 6.31 18.12
C GLU A 140 -8.01 7.46 19.05
N ASP A 141 -9.19 7.35 19.66
CA ASP A 141 -9.77 8.37 20.54
C ASP A 141 -9.04 8.46 21.88
N GLU A 142 -8.63 7.32 22.45
CA GLU A 142 -7.86 7.29 23.71
C GLU A 142 -6.49 7.95 23.56
N ILE A 143 -5.78 7.68 22.46
CA ILE A 143 -4.50 8.35 22.19
C ILE A 143 -4.69 9.86 22.09
N LYS A 144 -5.75 10.32 21.40
CA LYS A 144 -6.05 11.74 21.27
C LYS A 144 -6.35 12.37 22.63
N ARG A 145 -7.20 11.73 23.44
CA ARG A 145 -7.58 12.20 24.78
C ARG A 145 -6.37 12.35 25.72
N CYS A 146 -5.35 11.51 25.58
CA CYS A 146 -4.17 11.56 26.43
C CYS A 146 -3.12 12.61 26.01
N ILE A 147 -3.20 13.14 24.79
CA ILE A 147 -2.15 13.99 24.21
C ILE A 147 -2.66 15.37 23.78
N LEU A 148 -3.92 15.48 23.31
CA LEU A 148 -4.56 16.69 22.81
C LEU A 148 -5.65 17.17 23.77
#